data_AF-A0A8S2SN77-F1
#
_entry.id   AF-A0A8S2SN77-F1
#
_cell.length_a   1.000
_cell.length_b   1.000
_cell.length_c   1.000
_cell.angle_alpha   90.00
_cell.angle_beta   90.00
_cell.angle_gamma   90.00
#
_symmetry.space_group_name_H-M   'P 1'
#
loop_
_entity.id
_entity.type
_entity.pdbx_description
1 polymer ?
#
loop_
_entity_poly.entity_id
_entity_poly.type
_entity_poly.pdbx_seq_one_letter_code
_entity_poly.pdbx_strand_id
1 'polypeptide(L)'
;IAFLCNPDASFVVAQWTCWLSRAICIPLCKDHPQALLDYYIDDAKCSHLIVSPEYERLLRPLADKFKIPLIILQNKDIELGEKKPYFLLSNQQELDIFSKSTDDALILYTSGT
;
A
#
# COMPACT_ATOMS: atom_id res chain seq x y z
N ILE A 1 2.57 -1.85 -5.82
CA ILE A 1 3.03 -1.33 -4.52
C ILE A 1 2.55 -2.30 -3.46
N ALA A 2 3.47 -2.88 -2.69
CA ALA A 2 3.08 -3.74 -1.57
C ALA A 2 3.01 -2.94 -0.26
N PHE A 3 2.14 -3.36 0.66
CA PHE A 3 1.99 -2.66 1.93
C PHE A 3 1.68 -3.60 3.10
N LEU A 4 2.21 -3.28 4.27
CA LEU A 4 1.93 -3.94 5.54
C LEU A 4 1.65 -2.89 6.61
N CYS A 5 0.36 -2.70 6.92
CA CYS A 5 -0.09 -1.69 7.86
C CYS A 5 -0.91 -2.32 8.99
N ASN A 6 -1.08 -1.57 10.08
CA ASN A 6 -2.02 -1.93 11.14
C ASN A 6 -3.44 -2.03 10.60
N PRO A 7 -4.31 -2.86 11.21
CA PRO A 7 -5.71 -3.00 10.83
C PRO A 7 -6.54 -1.79 11.31
N ASP A 8 -6.13 -0.59 10.90
CA ASP A 8 -6.73 0.71 11.22
C ASP A 8 -6.75 1.61 9.97
N ALA A 9 -6.90 2.92 10.16
CA ALA A 9 -6.93 3.88 9.06
C ALA A 9 -5.65 3.86 8.19
N SER A 10 -4.51 3.41 8.73
CA SER A 10 -3.25 3.23 7.99
C SER A 10 -3.42 2.30 6.78
N PHE A 11 -4.15 1.20 6.97
CA PHE A 11 -4.41 0.22 5.91
C PHE A 11 -5.17 0.86 4.75
N VAL A 12 -6.24 1.58 5.09
CA VAL A 12 -7.10 2.26 4.11
C VAL A 12 -6.32 3.35 3.40
N VAL A 13 -5.57 4.18 4.13
CA VAL A 13 -4.73 5.25 3.55
C VAL A 13 -3.68 4.68 2.60
N ALA A 14 -2.99 3.60 2.97
CA ALA A 14 -2.00 2.96 2.11
C ALA A 14 -2.62 2.44 0.80
N GLN A 15 -3.79 1.79 0.90
CA GLN A 15 -4.52 1.30 -0.28
C GLN A 15 -4.96 2.44 -1.19
N TRP A 16 -5.56 3.51 -0.65
CA TRP A 16 -5.95 4.68 -1.44
C TRP A 16 -4.75 5.38 -2.06
N THR A 17 -3.64 5.50 -1.33
CA THR A 17 -2.39 6.10 -1.84
C THR A 17 -1.87 5.33 -3.05
N CYS A 18 -1.92 4.00 -2.98
CA CYS A 18 -1.55 3.12 -4.07
C CYS A 18 -2.45 3.33 -5.31
N TRP A 19 -3.77 3.38 -5.14
CA TRP A 19 -4.70 3.62 -6.25
C TRP A 19 -4.63 5.04 -6.83
N LEU A 20 -4.45 6.07 -5.99
CA LEU A 20 -4.21 7.45 -6.44
C LEU A 20 -2.91 7.56 -7.24
N SER A 21 -1.94 6.67 -6.99
CA SER A 21 -0.71 6.54 -7.76
C SER A 21 -0.87 5.68 -9.03
N ARG A 22 -2.09 5.25 -9.37
CA ARG A 22 -2.40 4.29 -10.46
C ARG A 22 -1.62 2.98 -10.37
N ALA A 23 -1.25 2.57 -9.16
CA ALA A 23 -0.51 1.34 -8.94
C ALA A 23 -1.45 0.19 -8.56
N ILE A 24 -1.00 -1.03 -8.86
CA ILE A 24 -1.60 -2.27 -8.34
C ILE A 24 -1.21 -2.42 -6.88
N CYS A 25 -2.17 -2.64 -6.00
CA CYS A 25 -1.92 -2.79 -4.57
C CYS A 25 -1.70 -4.27 -4.22
N ILE A 26 -0.71 -4.56 -3.36
CA ILE A 26 -0.40 -5.90 -2.87
C ILE A 26 -0.42 -5.88 -1.33
N PRO A 27 -1.54 -6.22 -0.68
CA PRO A 27 -1.60 -6.28 0.77
C PRO A 27 -0.77 -7.47 1.28
N LEU A 28 0.11 -7.21 2.23
CA LEU A 28 0.91 -8.21 2.91
C LEU A 28 0.30 -8.55 4.27
N CYS A 29 0.63 -9.72 4.81
CA CYS A 29 0.21 -10.16 6.13
C CYS A 29 1.44 -10.39 7.02
N LYS A 30 1.41 -9.85 8.24
CA LYS A 30 2.48 -10.01 9.24
C LYS A 30 2.71 -11.47 9.66
N ASP A 31 1.68 -12.30 9.52
CA ASP A 31 1.70 -13.71 9.94
C ASP A 31 2.28 -14.63 8.85
N HIS A 32 2.58 -14.10 7.66
CA HIS A 32 3.26 -14.84 6.61
C HIS A 32 4.77 -14.98 6.92
N PRO A 33 5.36 -16.18 6.75
CA PRO A 33 6.81 -16.35 6.83
C PRO A 33 7.55 -15.43 5.87
N GLN A 34 8.79 -15.05 6.24
CA GLN A 34 9.64 -14.17 5.43
C GLN A 34 9.76 -14.62 3.97
N ALA A 35 9.87 -15.93 3.72
CA ALA A 35 9.98 -16.50 2.38
C ALA A 35 8.75 -16.23 1.50
N LEU A 36 7.55 -16.17 2.09
CA LEU A 36 6.33 -15.81 1.34
C LEU A 36 6.30 -14.31 1.04
N LEU A 37 6.71 -13.47 1.99
CA LEU A 37 6.81 -12.02 1.75
C LEU A 37 7.83 -11.71 0.63
N ASP A 38 8.96 -12.40 0.65
CA ASP A 38 9.96 -12.38 -0.42
C ASP A 38 9.35 -12.74 -1.76
N TYR A 39 8.65 -13.88 -1.82
CA TYR A 39 7.99 -14.36 -3.03
C TYR A 39 6.97 -13.36 -3.57
N TYR A 40 6.08 -12.80 -2.73
CA TYR A 40 5.08 -11.83 -3.17
C TYR A 40 5.69 -10.54 -3.70
N ILE A 41 6.77 -10.06 -3.07
CA ILE A 41 7.46 -8.84 -3.50
C ILE A 41 8.14 -9.05 -4.85
N ASP A 42 8.79 -10.20 -5.04
CA ASP A 42 9.49 -10.55 -6.28
C ASP A 42 8.53 -10.84 -7.44
N ASP A 43 7.53 -11.70 -7.20
CA ASP A 43 6.56 -12.13 -8.21
C ASP A 43 5.71 -10.97 -8.72
N ALA A 44 5.21 -10.11 -7.82
CA ALA A 44 4.47 -8.90 -8.19
C ALA A 44 5.38 -7.77 -8.72
N LYS A 45 6.71 -7.98 -8.75
CA LYS A 45 7.71 -6.97 -9.15
C LYS A 45 7.46 -5.63 -8.47
N CYS A 46 7.29 -5.67 -7.14
CA CYS A 46 6.92 -4.50 -6.37
C CYS A 46 7.94 -3.38 -6.55
N SER A 47 7.46 -2.17 -6.85
CA SER A 47 8.32 -1.00 -7.01
C SER A 47 8.53 -0.20 -5.72
N HIS A 48 7.62 -0.34 -4.74
CA HIS A 48 7.62 0.38 -3.46
C HIS A 48 6.98 -0.48 -2.38
N LEU A 49 7.42 -0.26 -1.13
CA LEU A 49 6.81 -0.80 0.07
C LEU A 49 6.26 0.32 0.96
N ILE A 50 5.07 0.14 1.50
CA ILE A 50 4.47 1.02 2.52
C ILE A 50 4.33 0.21 3.82
N VAL A 51 4.71 0.78 4.96
CA VAL A 51 4.71 0.05 6.23
C VAL A 51 4.25 0.92 7.40
N SER A 52 3.45 0.37 8.32
CA SER A 52 3.27 1.01 9.63
C SER A 52 4.55 0.84 10.48
N PRO A 53 4.90 1.80 11.37
CA PRO A 53 6.15 1.77 12.12
C PRO A 53 6.42 0.46 12.86
N GLU A 54 5.36 -0.19 13.35
CA GLU A 54 5.41 -1.44 14.10
C GLU A 54 5.97 -2.61 13.27
N TYR A 55 5.82 -2.56 11.95
CA TYR A 55 6.27 -3.60 11.02
C TYR A 55 7.51 -3.19 10.21
N GLU A 56 8.12 -2.03 10.47
CA GLU A 56 9.31 -1.58 9.74
C GLU A 56 10.44 -2.62 9.81
N ARG A 57 10.67 -3.20 10.99
CA ARG A 57 11.72 -4.23 11.19
C ARG A 57 11.53 -5.47 10.31
N LEU A 58 10.29 -5.79 9.94
CA LEU A 58 9.95 -6.91 9.08
C LEU A 58 10.20 -6.57 7.61
N LEU A 59 9.78 -5.39 7.15
CA LEU A 59 9.88 -5.00 5.74
C LEU A 59 11.21 -4.35 5.35
N ARG A 60 11.98 -3.79 6.28
CA ARG A 60 13.27 -3.14 5.99
C ARG A 60 14.27 -4.07 5.30
N PRO A 61 14.50 -5.32 5.75
CA PRO A 61 15.39 -6.25 5.05
C PRO A 61 14.91 -6.57 3.62
N LEU A 62 13.59 -6.60 3.40
CA LEU A 62 12.99 -6.85 2.08
C LEU A 62 13.23 -5.65 1.15
N ALA A 63 12.98 -4.42 1.64
CA ALA A 63 13.26 -3.19 0.90
C ALA A 63 14.73 -3.12 0.46
N ASP A 64 15.66 -3.42 1.38
CA ASP A 64 17.10 -3.41 1.11
C ASP A 64 17.49 -4.52 0.10
N LYS A 65 16.93 -5.73 0.25
CA LYS A 65 17.16 -6.88 -0.65
C LYS A 65 16.71 -6.57 -2.08
N PHE A 66 15.49 -6.06 -2.26
CA PHE A 66 14.92 -5.77 -3.58
C PHE A 66 15.31 -4.39 -4.11
N LYS A 67 16.02 -3.58 -3.31
CA LYS A 67 16.45 -2.21 -3.63
C LYS A 67 15.29 -1.29 -4.02
N ILE A 68 14.19 -1.38 -3.28
CA ILE A 68 12.98 -0.58 -3.51
C ILE A 68 12.70 0.33 -2.32
N PRO A 69 12.10 1.53 -2.53
CA PRO A 69 11.83 2.46 -1.45
C PRO A 69 10.87 1.87 -0.41
N LEU A 70 11.18 2.11 0.88
CA LEU A 70 10.31 1.82 2.01
C LEU A 70 9.75 3.13 2.57
N ILE A 71 8.44 3.27 2.55
CA ILE A 71 7.70 4.41 3.07
C ILE A 71 7.10 4.00 4.42
N ILE A 72 7.46 4.71 5.48
CA ILE A 72 6.90 4.49 6.82
C ILE A 72 5.73 5.44 7.00
N LEU A 73 4.53 4.89 7.17
CA LEU A 73 3.29 5.65 7.33
C LEU A 73 3.06 5.95 8.82
N GLN A 74 3.31 7.17 9.27
CA GLN A 74 3.18 7.54 10.68
C GLN A 74 1.73 7.92 11.02
N ASN A 75 1.30 7.74 12.27
CA ASN A 75 -0.07 8.09 12.70
C ASN A 75 -0.41 9.58 12.45
N LYS A 76 0.57 10.47 12.63
CA LYS A 76 0.41 11.91 12.34
C LYS A 76 0.12 12.21 10.87
N ASP A 77 0.49 11.30 9.95
CA ASP A 77 0.23 11.43 8.52
C ASP A 77 -1.22 11.06 8.17
N ILE A 78 -1.90 10.36 9.10
CA ILE A 78 -3.28 9.87 8.97
C ILE A 78 -4.26 10.77 9.75
N GLU A 79 -3.80 11.42 10.82
CA GLU A 79 -4.58 12.41 11.55
C GLU A 79 -4.97 13.55 10.61
N LEU A 80 -6.23 13.53 10.20
CA LEU A 80 -6.93 14.65 9.59
C LEU A 80 -6.93 15.78 10.65
N GLY A 81 -5.92 16.64 10.61
CA GLY A 81 -6.06 17.97 11.22
C GLY A 81 -7.31 18.67 10.67
N GLU A 82 -7.62 19.89 11.14
CA GLU A 82 -8.70 20.73 10.59
C GLU A 82 -8.45 21.19 9.13
N LYS A 83 -7.93 20.31 8.27
CA LYS A 83 -7.84 20.48 6.85
C LYS A 83 -9.21 20.14 6.29
N LYS A 84 -9.80 21.15 5.64
CA LYS A 84 -11.00 20.99 4.80
C LYS A 84 -10.88 19.67 4.04
N PRO A 85 -11.95 18.85 3.99
CA PRO A 85 -11.88 17.58 3.31
C PRO A 85 -11.32 17.83 1.91
N TYR A 86 -10.18 17.19 1.59
CA TYR A 86 -9.67 17.11 0.22
C TYR A 86 -10.76 16.56 -0.74
N PHE A 87 -11.83 16.00 -0.16
CA PHE A 87 -13.00 15.42 -0.80
C PHE A 87 -14.18 16.37 -1.05
N LEU A 88 -13.99 17.70 -1.10
CA LEU A 88 -14.76 18.45 -2.08
C LEU A 88 -14.06 18.25 -3.43
N LEU A 89 -14.28 17.08 -4.01
CA LEU A 89 -14.01 16.79 -5.43
C LEU A 89 -14.89 17.72 -6.27
N SER A 90 -14.54 19.00 -6.34
CA SER A 90 -15.27 19.98 -7.13
C SER A 90 -14.98 19.84 -8.63
N ASN A 91 -14.03 18.99 -9.02
CA ASN A 91 -13.73 18.69 -10.41
C ASN A 91 -14.02 17.22 -10.72
N GLN A 92 -15.03 16.98 -11.55
CA GLN A 92 -15.39 15.67 -12.11
C GLN A 92 -14.22 14.89 -12.74
N GLN A 93 -13.14 15.59 -13.12
CA GLN A 93 -11.95 15.00 -13.75
C GLN A 93 -11.17 14.01 -12.86
N GLU A 94 -11.23 14.12 -11.53
CA GLU A 94 -10.54 13.17 -10.62
C GLU A 94 -11.36 11.90 -10.36
N LEU A 95 -12.69 11.99 -10.37
CA LEU A 95 -13.57 10.83 -10.33
C LEU A 95 -13.49 10.01 -11.62
N ASP A 96 -13.16 10.65 -12.73
CA ASP A 96 -12.93 9.98 -14.01
C ASP A 96 -11.68 9.09 -14.03
N ILE A 97 -10.70 9.32 -13.14
CA ILE A 97 -9.50 8.48 -13.01
C ILE A 97 -9.90 7.04 -12.64
N PHE A 98 -10.97 6.89 -11.84
CA PHE A 98 -11.48 5.60 -11.39
C PHE A 98 -12.69 5.11 -12.20
N SER A 99 -13.53 6.02 -12.72
CA SER A 99 -14.82 5.65 -13.32
C SER A 99 -14.72 4.83 -14.62
N LYS A 100 -13.58 4.90 -15.32
CA LYS A 100 -13.35 4.22 -16.62
C LYS A 100 -12.06 3.39 -16.65
N SER A 101 -11.40 3.23 -15.51
CA SER A 101 -10.12 2.50 -15.48
C SER A 101 -10.34 1.00 -15.70
N THR A 102 -9.56 0.42 -16.60
CA THR A 102 -9.43 -1.04 -16.77
C THR A 102 -8.10 -1.54 -16.20
N ASP A 103 -7.36 -0.68 -15.49
CA ASP A 103 -6.08 -1.04 -14.89
C ASP A 103 -6.30 -2.02 -13.73
N ASP A 104 -5.35 -2.91 -13.54
CA ASP A 104 -5.32 -3.80 -12.38
C ASP A 104 -5.25 -2.97 -11.09
N ALA A 105 -6.10 -3.30 -10.12
CA ALA A 105 -6.22 -2.52 -8.89
C ALA A 105 -5.53 -3.21 -7.69
N LEU A 106 -5.61 -4.54 -7.62
CA LEU A 106 -5.22 -5.30 -6.43
C LEU A 106 -4.80 -6.72 -6.83
N ILE A 107 -3.66 -7.19 -6.33
CA ILE A 107 -3.28 -8.61 -6.37
C ILE A 107 -3.38 -9.16 -4.95
N LEU A 108 -4.22 -10.17 -4.76
CA LEU A 108 -4.34 -10.89 -3.50
C LEU A 108 -3.72 -12.28 -3.64
N TYR A 109 -2.63 -12.50 -2.93
CA TYR A 109 -2.02 -13.82 -2.81
C TYR A 109 -2.82 -14.65 -1.81
N THR A 110 -3.32 -15.80 -2.26
CA THR A 110 -3.95 -16.80 -1.39
C THR A 110 -2.96 -17.93 -1.16
N SER A 111 -2.90 -18.46 0.06
CA SER A 111 -1.87 -19.44 0.46
C SER A 111 -2.11 -20.85 -0.10
N GLY A 112 -2.97 -21.00 -1.11
CA GLY A 112 -3.21 -22.25 -1.85
C GLY A 112 -3.11 -23.50 -0.98
N THR A 113 -4.10 -23.74 -0.12
CA THR A 113 -4.28 -25.07 0.50
C THR A 113 -4.91 -26.04 -0.48
#